data_AF-A0A9D9ND57-F1
#
_entry.id   AF-A0A9D9ND57-F1
#
_cell.length_a   1.000
_cell.length_b   1.000
_cell.length_c   1.000
_cell.angle_alpha   90.00
_cell.angle_beta   90.00
_cell.angle_gamma   90.00
#
_symmetry.space_group_name_H-M   'P 1'
#
loop_
_entity.id
_entity.type
_entity.pdbx_description
1 polymer ?
#
loop_
_entity_poly.entity_id
_entity_poly.type
_entity_poly.pdbx_seq_one_letter_code
_entity_poly.pdbx_strand_id
1 'polypeptide(L)'
;DVGIAGAQQYILERTPEWINQYGENTAFFCTNDAHTEPLLKQLLTYGGYFVEADLPSPLMGYPGALGIDLSAEAGDFPAILAKVEAAINEQGGAGRFGTWAYSYGYTTTAGLGRLAMEACTAAANGEEYDIHSIRNIRRAFSYYTPGANWNGSNYVEATTKETYDNFVLVYQDTYIMGNPGYYMGNTDIEVPEWCFSMTGKEFN
;
A
#
# COMPACT_ATOMS: atom_id res chain seq x y z
N ASP A 1 -8.06 -28.70 10.09
CA ASP A 1 -7.13 -27.71 9.52
C ASP A 1 -6.97 -27.88 8.03
N VAL A 2 -7.46 -26.91 7.26
CA VAL A 2 -7.36 -26.85 5.79
C VAL A 2 -6.40 -25.73 5.33
N GLY A 3 -5.60 -25.17 6.24
CA GLY A 3 -4.57 -24.17 5.95
C GLY A 3 -5.13 -22.94 5.24
N ILE A 4 -4.46 -22.51 4.17
CA ILE A 4 -4.83 -21.34 3.35
C ILE A 4 -6.28 -21.43 2.86
N ALA A 5 -6.69 -22.59 2.34
CA ALA A 5 -8.06 -22.75 1.80
C ALA A 5 -9.13 -22.53 2.88
N GLY A 6 -8.87 -22.98 4.10
CA GLY A 6 -9.76 -22.73 5.24
C GLY A 6 -9.85 -21.26 5.62
N ALA A 7 -8.72 -20.58 5.64
CA ALA A 7 -8.66 -19.17 5.99
C ALA A 7 -9.31 -18.29 4.90
N GLN A 8 -9.11 -18.60 3.63
CA GLN A 8 -9.80 -17.96 2.51
C GLN A 8 -11.32 -18.16 2.59
N GLN A 9 -11.76 -19.40 2.85
CA GLN A 9 -13.17 -19.71 3.02
C GLN A 9 -13.78 -18.94 4.21
N TYR A 10 -13.05 -18.83 5.32
CA TYR A 10 -13.48 -18.04 6.47
C TYR A 10 -13.70 -16.57 6.11
N ILE A 11 -12.80 -15.95 5.33
CA ILE A 11 -12.98 -14.58 4.85
C ILE A 11 -14.20 -14.45 3.94
N LEU A 12 -14.40 -15.41 3.01
CA LEU A 12 -15.57 -15.43 2.12
C LEU A 12 -16.88 -15.50 2.91
N GLU A 13 -16.94 -16.30 3.98
CA GLU A 13 -18.16 -16.46 4.78
C GLU A 13 -18.42 -15.30 5.73
N ARG A 14 -17.38 -14.77 6.37
CA ARG A 14 -17.53 -13.81 7.46
C ARG A 14 -17.64 -12.36 6.97
N THR A 15 -17.04 -12.02 5.84
CA THR A 15 -17.07 -10.64 5.33
C THR A 15 -18.51 -10.11 5.14
N PRO A 16 -19.45 -10.86 4.53
CA PRO A 16 -20.85 -10.43 4.45
C PRO A 16 -21.50 -10.24 5.82
N GLU A 17 -21.22 -11.12 6.79
CA GLU A 17 -21.74 -11.01 8.15
C GLU A 17 -21.24 -9.72 8.82
N TRP A 18 -19.96 -9.39 8.65
CA TRP A 18 -19.38 -8.16 9.19
C TRP A 18 -19.90 -6.91 8.49
N ILE A 19 -20.08 -6.93 7.18
CA ILE A 19 -20.70 -5.81 6.46
C ILE A 19 -22.13 -5.59 6.94
N ASN A 20 -22.90 -6.65 7.15
CA ASN A 20 -24.25 -6.54 7.72
C ASN A 20 -24.24 -5.97 9.15
N GLN A 21 -23.21 -6.28 9.94
CA GLN A 21 -23.06 -5.78 11.31
C GLN A 21 -22.59 -4.32 11.38
N TYR A 22 -21.58 -3.94 10.61
CA TYR A 22 -20.89 -2.65 10.71
C TYR A 22 -21.33 -1.65 9.62
N GLY A 23 -21.95 -2.13 8.55
CA GLY A 23 -22.42 -1.34 7.41
C GLY A 23 -21.39 -1.20 6.30
N GLU A 24 -21.86 -0.81 5.11
CA GLU A 24 -21.05 -0.61 3.89
C GLU A 24 -20.07 0.57 3.98
N ASN A 25 -20.17 1.39 5.03
CA ASN A 25 -19.24 2.50 5.28
C ASN A 25 -18.12 2.11 6.26
N THR A 26 -17.64 0.87 6.15
CA THR A 26 -16.60 0.30 7.01
C THR A 26 -15.38 -0.07 6.18
N ALA A 27 -14.19 0.27 6.67
CA ALA A 27 -12.93 -0.16 6.08
C ALA A 27 -12.53 -1.54 6.61
N PHE A 28 -12.14 -2.42 5.70
CA PHE A 28 -11.68 -3.77 6.01
C PHE A 28 -10.22 -3.93 5.60
N PHE A 29 -9.48 -4.71 6.39
CA PHE A 29 -8.06 -4.95 6.20
C PHE A 29 -7.73 -6.40 6.57
N CYS A 30 -6.80 -7.00 5.83
CA CYS A 30 -6.27 -8.32 6.13
C CYS A 30 -4.73 -8.27 6.22
N THR A 31 -4.17 -9.00 7.18
CA THR A 31 -2.73 -9.04 7.48
C THR A 31 -1.99 -10.18 6.76
N ASN A 32 -2.57 -10.71 5.69
CA ASN A 32 -1.99 -11.81 4.92
C ASN A 32 -2.48 -11.77 3.48
N ASP A 33 -1.53 -11.80 2.53
CA ASP A 33 -1.75 -11.84 1.08
C ASP A 33 -2.86 -12.80 0.63
N ALA A 34 -2.91 -14.01 1.23
CA ALA A 34 -3.85 -15.04 0.81
C ALA A 34 -5.32 -14.66 1.06
N HIS A 35 -5.58 -13.71 1.97
CA HIS A 35 -6.92 -13.24 2.31
C HIS A 35 -7.37 -12.05 1.45
N THR A 36 -6.45 -11.40 0.74
CA THR A 36 -6.76 -10.17 0.00
C THR A 36 -7.75 -10.43 -1.13
N GLU A 37 -7.54 -11.47 -1.94
CA GLU A 37 -8.47 -11.84 -3.01
C GLU A 37 -9.89 -12.14 -2.51
N PRO A 38 -10.12 -13.06 -1.54
CA PRO A 38 -11.46 -13.32 -1.05
C PRO A 38 -12.09 -12.10 -0.40
N LEU A 39 -11.33 -11.26 0.32
CA LEU A 39 -11.84 -10.02 0.89
C LEU A 39 -12.32 -9.07 -0.21
N LEU A 40 -11.50 -8.79 -1.22
CA LEU A 40 -11.86 -7.93 -2.35
C LEU A 40 -13.14 -8.41 -3.06
N LYS A 41 -13.28 -9.72 -3.31
CA LYS A 41 -14.50 -10.31 -3.92
C LYS A 41 -15.75 -10.00 -3.10
N GLN A 42 -15.67 -10.16 -1.79
CA GLN A 42 -16.80 -9.90 -0.89
C GLN A 42 -17.12 -8.40 -0.83
N LEU A 43 -16.11 -7.53 -0.74
CA LEU A 43 -16.32 -6.08 -0.71
C LEU A 43 -16.91 -5.54 -2.02
N LEU A 44 -16.53 -6.09 -3.18
CA LEU A 44 -17.13 -5.73 -4.47
C LEU A 44 -18.61 -6.14 -4.57
N THR A 45 -18.97 -7.26 -3.92
CA THR A 45 -20.34 -7.79 -3.96
C THR A 45 -21.25 -7.13 -2.94
N TYR A 46 -20.75 -6.92 -1.73
CA TYR A 46 -21.55 -6.55 -0.56
C TYR A 46 -21.29 -5.13 -0.05
N GLY A 47 -20.28 -4.43 -0.59
CA GLY A 47 -19.90 -3.08 -0.16
C GLY A 47 -18.80 -3.06 0.92
N GLY A 48 -18.46 -1.86 1.40
CA GLY A 48 -17.31 -1.61 2.27
C GLY A 48 -16.23 -0.77 1.60
N TYR A 49 -15.12 -0.58 2.31
CA TYR A 49 -13.91 0.07 1.82
C TYR A 49 -12.71 -0.88 1.95
N PHE A 50 -11.89 -0.93 0.91
CA PHE A 50 -10.57 -1.53 0.95
C PHE A 50 -9.56 -0.42 0.67
N VAL A 51 -8.88 0.08 1.70
CA VAL A 51 -7.98 1.24 1.53
C VAL A 51 -6.66 0.82 0.92
N GLU A 52 -6.06 -0.26 1.43
CA GLU A 52 -4.81 -0.82 0.94
C GLU A 52 -4.61 -2.25 1.45
N ALA A 53 -3.75 -3.00 0.75
CA ALA A 53 -3.27 -4.30 1.23
C ALA A 53 -2.12 -4.11 2.24
N ASP A 54 -1.79 -5.16 2.99
CA ASP A 54 -0.58 -5.21 3.83
C ASP A 54 0.71 -5.05 3.02
N LEU A 55 0.74 -5.55 1.79
CA LEU A 55 1.74 -5.28 0.76
C LEU A 55 1.09 -4.57 -0.44
N PRO A 56 0.93 -3.24 -0.39
CA PRO A 56 0.20 -2.49 -1.41
C PRO A 56 0.75 -2.70 -2.83
N SER A 57 -0.13 -3.11 -3.74
CA SER A 57 0.18 -3.34 -5.15
C SER A 57 -1.11 -3.54 -5.93
N PRO A 58 -1.25 -3.01 -7.16
CA PRO A 58 -2.39 -3.33 -8.02
C PRO A 58 -2.38 -4.81 -8.47
N LEU A 59 -1.29 -5.54 -8.21
CA LEU A 59 -1.19 -6.98 -8.44
C LEU A 59 -1.68 -7.82 -7.24
N MET A 60 -1.86 -7.20 -6.07
CA MET A 60 -2.18 -7.94 -4.84
C MET A 60 -3.68 -8.21 -4.75
N GLY A 61 -4.08 -9.45 -5.02
CA GLY A 61 -5.47 -9.93 -4.94
C GLY A 61 -6.41 -9.42 -6.04
N TYR A 62 -6.21 -8.18 -6.53
CA TYR A 62 -7.06 -7.56 -7.55
C TYR A 62 -7.26 -8.41 -8.81
N PRO A 63 -6.22 -9.01 -9.45
CA PRO A 63 -6.43 -9.76 -10.69
C PRO A 63 -7.36 -10.96 -10.50
N GLY A 64 -7.19 -11.72 -9.41
CA GLY A 64 -8.04 -12.86 -9.07
C GLY A 64 -9.44 -12.46 -8.60
N ALA A 65 -9.56 -11.33 -7.90
CA ALA A 65 -10.84 -10.79 -7.45
C ALA A 65 -11.71 -10.30 -8.62
N LEU A 66 -11.07 -9.67 -9.60
CA LEU A 66 -11.71 -9.08 -10.76
C LEU A 66 -11.84 -10.04 -11.95
N GLY A 67 -11.14 -11.18 -11.91
CA GLY A 67 -11.13 -12.15 -13.01
C GLY A 67 -10.41 -11.64 -14.26
N ILE A 68 -9.40 -10.78 -14.09
CA ILE A 68 -8.65 -10.16 -15.20
C ILE A 68 -7.25 -10.77 -15.34
N ASP A 69 -6.76 -10.85 -16.58
CA ASP A 69 -5.38 -11.20 -16.89
C ASP A 69 -4.56 -9.93 -17.15
N LEU A 70 -3.41 -9.80 -16.49
CA LEU A 70 -2.49 -8.66 -16.59
C LEU A 70 -1.19 -8.99 -17.35
N SER A 71 -1.10 -10.16 -17.99
CA SER A 71 0.13 -10.63 -18.64
C SER A 71 0.62 -9.68 -19.74
N ALA A 72 -0.28 -8.99 -20.44
CA ALA A 72 0.08 -8.03 -21.50
C ALA A 72 0.66 -6.72 -20.94
N GLU A 73 0.34 -6.36 -19.71
CA GLU A 73 0.78 -5.15 -19.02
C GLU A 73 1.98 -5.42 -18.08
N ALA A 74 2.58 -6.61 -18.15
CA ALA A 74 3.63 -7.04 -17.23
C ALA A 74 4.80 -6.03 -17.17
N GLY A 75 5.05 -5.49 -15.97
CA GLY A 75 6.10 -4.49 -15.71
C GLY A 75 5.69 -3.04 -16.01
N ASP A 76 4.56 -2.80 -16.67
CA ASP A 76 3.98 -1.48 -16.89
C ASP A 76 2.93 -1.19 -15.81
N PHE A 77 3.38 -0.67 -14.67
CA PHE A 77 2.51 -0.34 -13.54
C PHE A 77 1.39 0.67 -13.89
N PRO A 78 1.64 1.75 -14.66
CA PRO A 78 0.58 2.61 -15.16
C PRO A 78 -0.52 1.85 -15.94
N ALA A 79 -0.14 0.95 -16.86
CA ALA A 79 -1.10 0.15 -17.61
C ALA A 79 -1.84 -0.86 -16.72
N ILE A 80 -1.13 -1.53 -15.81
CA ILE A 80 -1.71 -2.43 -14.80
C ILE A 80 -2.76 -1.68 -13.96
N LEU A 81 -2.40 -0.53 -13.39
CA LEU A 81 -3.28 0.26 -12.54
C LEU A 81 -4.52 0.72 -13.29
N ALA A 82 -4.36 1.22 -14.52
CA ALA A 82 -5.48 1.67 -15.35
C ALA A 82 -6.47 0.53 -15.63
N LYS A 83 -5.98 -0.69 -15.90
CA LYS A 83 -6.81 -1.87 -16.16
C LYS A 83 -7.53 -2.37 -14.91
N VAL A 84 -6.85 -2.38 -13.77
CA VAL A 84 -7.46 -2.72 -12.46
C VAL A 84 -8.55 -1.71 -12.10
N GLU A 85 -8.25 -0.41 -12.22
CA GLU A 85 -9.21 0.66 -11.93
C GLU A 85 -10.44 0.58 -12.84
N ALA A 86 -10.26 0.32 -14.14
CA ALA A 86 -11.38 0.15 -15.07
C ALA A 86 -12.31 -0.99 -14.64
N ALA A 87 -11.74 -2.15 -14.25
CA ALA A 87 -12.51 -3.29 -13.79
C ALA A 87 -13.20 -3.04 -12.43
N ILE A 88 -12.56 -2.30 -11.52
CA ILE A 88 -13.18 -1.85 -10.26
C ILE A 88 -14.37 -0.93 -10.54
N ASN A 89 -14.23 0.00 -11.48
CA ASN A 89 -15.31 0.92 -11.85
C ASN A 89 -16.49 0.19 -12.51
N GLU A 90 -16.21 -0.78 -13.38
CA GLU A 90 -17.24 -1.62 -14.01
C GLU A 90 -18.07 -2.40 -12.97
N GLN A 91 -17.44 -2.83 -11.88
CA GLN A 91 -18.10 -3.52 -10.76
C GLN A 91 -18.66 -2.57 -9.70
N GLY A 92 -18.68 -1.25 -9.93
CA GLY A 92 -19.28 -0.27 -9.02
C GLY A 92 -18.44 0.08 -7.79
N GLY A 93 -17.14 -0.25 -7.79
CA GLY A 93 -16.22 0.01 -6.68
C GLY A 93 -15.59 1.41 -6.67
N ALA A 94 -16.00 2.31 -7.56
CA ALA A 94 -15.42 3.66 -7.63
C ALA A 94 -15.47 4.39 -6.26
N GLY A 95 -14.34 4.92 -5.83
CA GLY A 95 -14.15 5.63 -4.56
C GLY A 95 -14.03 4.73 -3.33
N ARG A 96 -14.04 3.40 -3.49
CA ARG A 96 -14.06 2.44 -2.36
C ARG A 96 -12.81 1.56 -2.24
N PHE A 97 -12.02 1.47 -3.31
CA PHE A 97 -10.87 0.57 -3.40
C PHE A 97 -9.60 1.38 -3.65
N GLY A 98 -8.58 1.09 -2.86
CA GLY A 98 -7.29 1.74 -2.92
C GLY A 98 -6.13 0.77 -2.99
N THR A 99 -4.97 1.32 -3.33
CA THR A 99 -3.71 0.60 -3.48
C THR A 99 -2.55 1.59 -3.51
N TRP A 100 -1.32 1.11 -3.64
CA TRP A 100 -0.24 1.94 -4.19
C TRP A 100 -0.26 1.83 -5.71
N ALA A 101 0.00 2.93 -6.41
CA ALA A 101 0.04 2.94 -7.87
C ALA A 101 1.13 2.01 -8.45
N TYR A 102 2.17 1.77 -7.65
CA TYR A 102 3.28 0.88 -7.95
C TYR A 102 3.46 -0.14 -6.81
N SER A 103 3.81 -1.39 -7.16
CA SER A 103 4.02 -2.46 -6.17
C SER A 103 5.06 -2.09 -5.12
N TYR A 104 4.73 -2.29 -3.84
CA TYR A 104 5.66 -2.18 -2.72
C TYR A 104 7.00 -2.91 -2.97
N GLY A 105 6.94 -4.16 -3.43
CA GLY A 105 8.14 -4.98 -3.64
C GLY A 105 9.03 -4.47 -4.79
N TYR A 106 8.40 -4.04 -5.89
CA TYR A 106 9.11 -3.43 -7.02
C TYR A 106 9.77 -2.12 -6.63
N THR A 107 8.99 -1.22 -6.05
CA THR A 107 9.43 0.15 -5.71
C THR A 107 10.52 0.16 -4.66
N THR A 108 10.41 -0.67 -3.63
CA THR A 108 11.44 -0.80 -2.58
C THR A 108 12.76 -1.29 -3.18
N THR A 109 12.72 -2.34 -4.01
CA THR A 109 13.92 -2.89 -4.65
C THR A 109 14.57 -1.87 -5.59
N ALA A 110 13.80 -1.29 -6.50
CA ALA A 110 14.30 -0.36 -7.51
C ALA A 110 14.77 0.96 -6.87
N GLY A 111 14.01 1.51 -5.93
CA GLY A 111 14.32 2.73 -5.20
C GLY A 111 15.58 2.62 -4.36
N LEU A 112 15.74 1.52 -3.59
CA LEU A 112 16.96 1.29 -2.81
C LEU A 112 18.18 1.03 -3.71
N GLY A 113 18.00 0.31 -4.82
CA GLY A 113 19.05 0.14 -5.83
C GLY A 113 19.53 1.48 -6.38
N ARG A 114 18.60 2.39 -6.71
CA ARG A 114 18.92 3.74 -7.16
C ARG A 114 19.64 4.55 -6.09
N LEU A 115 19.17 4.49 -4.84
CA LEU A 115 19.79 5.20 -3.72
C LEU A 115 21.26 4.79 -3.56
N ALA A 116 21.54 3.49 -3.63
CA ALA A 116 22.91 2.96 -3.57
C ALA A 116 23.76 3.41 -4.77
N MET A 117 23.20 3.40 -5.99
CA MET A 117 23.90 3.90 -7.17
C MET A 117 24.27 5.39 -7.04
N GLU A 118 23.35 6.21 -6.52
CA GLU A 118 23.60 7.65 -6.30
C GLU A 118 24.70 7.86 -5.25
N ALA A 119 24.67 7.11 -4.15
CA ALA A 119 25.71 7.16 -3.12
C ALA A 119 27.10 6.75 -3.64
N CYS A 120 27.19 5.64 -4.41
CA CYS A 120 28.44 5.21 -5.03
C CYS A 120 28.97 6.24 -6.04
N THR A 121 28.09 6.88 -6.79
CA THR A 121 28.46 7.93 -7.77
C THR A 121 29.02 9.15 -7.06
N ALA A 122 28.35 9.62 -5.99
CA ALA A 122 28.82 10.74 -5.18
C ALA A 122 30.19 10.44 -4.55
N ALA A 123 30.36 9.25 -3.98
CA ALA A 123 31.65 8.81 -3.42
C ALA A 123 32.77 8.81 -4.47
N ALA A 124 32.49 8.35 -5.69
CA ALA A 124 33.47 8.37 -6.79
C ALA A 124 33.87 9.80 -7.21
N ASN A 125 33.00 10.78 -7.00
CA ASN A 125 33.27 12.20 -7.27
C ASN A 125 33.84 12.95 -6.06
N GLY A 126 33.99 12.29 -4.90
CA GLY A 126 34.41 12.94 -3.65
C GLY A 126 33.32 13.82 -3.02
N GLU A 127 32.06 13.55 -3.31
CA GLU A 127 30.89 14.25 -2.79
C GLU A 127 30.26 13.50 -1.60
N GLU A 128 29.75 14.25 -0.62
CA GLU A 128 28.97 13.65 0.48
C GLU A 128 27.57 13.29 0.02
N TYR A 129 27.11 12.10 0.43
CA TYR A 129 25.77 11.63 0.12
C TYR A 129 25.18 10.87 1.32
N ASP A 130 24.14 11.45 1.91
CA ASP A 130 23.43 10.83 3.03
C ASP A 130 22.33 9.88 2.52
N ILE A 131 22.53 8.57 2.73
CA ILE A 131 21.56 7.52 2.38
C ILE A 131 20.37 7.48 3.36
N HIS A 132 20.47 8.11 4.51
CA HIS A 132 19.40 8.21 5.50
C HIS A 132 18.56 9.49 5.32
N SER A 133 18.96 10.37 4.42
CA SER A 133 18.18 11.55 4.08
C SER A 133 16.86 11.17 3.42
N ILE A 134 15.74 11.49 4.07
CA ILE A 134 14.38 11.32 3.52
C ILE A 134 14.26 11.97 2.12
N ARG A 135 14.92 13.11 1.89
CA ARG A 135 14.94 13.76 0.57
C ARG A 135 15.58 12.88 -0.49
N ASN A 136 16.74 12.27 -0.19
CA ASN A 136 17.45 11.40 -1.11
C ASN A 136 16.68 10.10 -1.34
N ILE A 137 16.09 9.51 -0.29
CA ILE A 137 15.22 8.33 -0.37
C ILE A 137 14.01 8.63 -1.27
N ARG A 138 13.26 9.72 -0.98
CA ARG A 138 12.09 10.13 -1.79
C ARG A 138 12.47 10.33 -3.25
N ARG A 139 13.61 10.98 -3.54
CA ARG A 139 14.11 11.17 -4.92
C ARG A 139 14.37 9.82 -5.61
N ALA A 140 15.05 8.90 -4.93
CA ALA A 140 15.40 7.60 -5.49
C ALA A 140 14.15 6.74 -5.78
N PHE A 141 13.17 6.75 -4.89
CA PHE A 141 11.90 6.04 -5.07
C PHE A 141 11.04 6.68 -6.18
N SER A 142 10.95 8.00 -6.21
CA SER A 142 10.18 8.76 -7.22
C SER A 142 10.70 8.53 -8.65
N TYR A 143 11.99 8.24 -8.81
CA TYR A 143 12.60 7.98 -10.12
C TYR A 143 11.91 6.85 -10.90
N TYR A 144 11.48 5.79 -10.20
CA TYR A 144 10.79 4.62 -10.79
C TYR A 144 9.27 4.67 -10.63
N THR A 145 8.74 5.72 -10.03
CA THR A 145 7.31 5.86 -9.71
C THR A 145 6.76 7.22 -10.11
N PRO A 146 6.88 7.60 -11.39
CA PRO A 146 6.47 8.92 -11.84
C PRO A 146 4.99 9.20 -11.52
N GLY A 147 4.74 10.32 -10.84
CA GLY A 147 3.38 10.72 -10.45
C GLY A 147 2.88 10.13 -9.13
N ALA A 148 3.62 9.21 -8.50
CA ALA A 148 3.37 8.83 -7.13
C ALA A 148 4.09 9.78 -6.15
N ASN A 149 3.42 10.11 -5.05
CA ASN A 149 4.04 10.84 -3.96
C ASN A 149 4.58 9.86 -2.93
N TRP A 150 5.71 10.21 -2.32
CA TRP A 150 6.32 9.46 -1.24
C TRP A 150 6.49 10.37 -0.05
N ASN A 151 6.37 9.86 1.16
CA ASN A 151 6.83 10.54 2.36
C ASN A 151 7.42 9.53 3.36
N GLY A 152 7.98 10.02 4.46
CA GLY A 152 8.65 9.19 5.43
C GLY A 152 9.09 9.96 6.66
N SER A 153 9.56 9.23 7.66
CA SER A 153 10.10 9.77 8.90
C SER A 153 11.13 8.82 9.48
N ASN A 154 11.99 9.34 10.37
CA ASN A 154 12.87 8.47 11.15
C ASN A 154 12.02 7.66 12.12
N TYR A 155 12.42 6.41 12.36
CA TYR A 155 11.77 5.56 13.33
C TYR A 155 11.95 6.14 14.73
N VAL A 156 10.84 6.24 15.46
CA VAL A 156 10.81 6.61 16.87
C VAL A 156 10.35 5.40 17.66
N GLU A 157 11.18 4.92 18.58
CA GLU A 157 10.80 3.77 19.42
C GLU A 157 9.71 4.18 20.42
N ALA A 158 8.67 3.36 20.53
CA ALA A 158 7.45 3.73 21.23
C ALA A 158 7.63 3.89 22.74
N THR A 159 8.57 3.19 23.35
CA THR A 159 8.83 3.11 24.79
C THR A 159 9.80 4.20 25.27
N THR A 160 10.97 4.31 24.65
CA THR A 160 12.06 5.22 24.99
C THR A 160 11.88 6.59 24.36
N LYS A 161 11.07 6.70 23.30
CA LYS A 161 10.94 7.89 22.45
C LYS A 161 12.24 8.30 21.75
N GLU A 162 13.22 7.39 21.70
CA GLU A 162 14.47 7.60 20.98
C GLU A 162 14.20 7.56 19.47
N THR A 163 14.80 8.50 18.74
CA THR A 163 14.74 8.56 17.29
C THR A 163 15.99 7.92 16.70
N TYR A 164 15.82 7.04 15.72
CA TYR A 164 16.91 6.35 15.04
C TYR A 164 17.14 6.98 13.66
N ASP A 165 18.17 7.81 13.55
CA ASP A 165 18.46 8.56 12.32
C ASP A 165 18.86 7.66 11.14
N ASN A 166 19.31 6.44 11.41
CA ASN A 166 19.68 5.47 10.39
C ASN A 166 18.53 4.52 9.99
N PHE A 167 17.36 4.64 10.62
CA PHE A 167 16.18 3.82 10.33
C PHE A 167 15.05 4.71 9.84
N VAL A 168 14.87 4.76 8.52
CA VAL A 168 13.82 5.56 7.88
C VAL A 168 12.62 4.69 7.51
N LEU A 169 11.43 5.13 7.93
CA LEU A 169 10.15 4.63 7.46
C LEU A 169 9.74 5.41 6.22
N VAL A 170 9.24 4.73 5.20
CA VAL A 170 8.85 5.33 3.92
C VAL A 170 7.54 4.71 3.43
N TYR A 171 6.65 5.54 2.87
CA TYR A 171 5.37 5.11 2.33
C TYR A 171 5.01 5.91 1.07
N GLN A 172 4.27 5.29 0.16
CA GLN A 172 3.68 5.94 -1.01
C GLN A 172 2.29 6.47 -0.65
N ASP A 173 1.85 7.51 -1.36
CA ASP A 173 0.47 7.95 -1.28
C ASP A 173 -0.49 6.89 -1.80
N THR A 174 -1.60 6.71 -1.09
CA THR A 174 -2.59 5.70 -1.42
C THR A 174 -3.42 6.21 -2.60
N TYR A 175 -3.37 5.49 -3.72
CA TYR A 175 -4.19 5.72 -4.89
C TYR A 175 -5.59 5.18 -4.64
N ILE A 176 -6.64 6.00 -4.82
CA ILE A 176 -8.03 5.56 -4.68
C ILE A 176 -8.67 5.49 -6.07
N MET A 177 -9.10 4.30 -6.45
CA MET A 177 -9.67 4.01 -7.76
C MET A 177 -11.07 4.61 -7.91
N GLY A 178 -11.43 5.03 -9.11
CA GLY A 178 -12.70 5.69 -9.43
C GLY A 178 -12.56 7.16 -9.82
N ASN A 179 -11.36 7.72 -9.67
CA ASN A 179 -11.00 9.05 -10.14
C ASN A 179 -9.54 9.01 -10.61
N PRO A 180 -9.27 8.75 -11.90
CA PRO A 180 -7.91 8.51 -12.37
C PRO A 180 -6.92 9.59 -11.97
N GLY A 181 -5.82 9.21 -11.32
CA GLY A 181 -4.79 10.12 -10.80
C GLY A 181 -5.08 10.69 -9.41
N TYR A 182 -6.18 10.29 -8.76
CA TYR A 182 -6.50 10.73 -7.40
C TYR A 182 -5.75 9.90 -6.35
N TYR A 183 -4.97 10.62 -5.55
CA TYR A 183 -4.31 10.10 -4.35
C TYR A 183 -4.99 10.67 -3.11
N MET A 184 -4.97 9.90 -2.02
CA MET A 184 -5.64 10.25 -0.77
C MET A 184 -5.01 11.49 -0.09
N GLY A 185 -3.75 11.81 -0.42
CA GLY A 185 -3.03 12.94 0.14
C GLY A 185 -2.41 12.62 1.50
N ASN A 186 -2.28 11.35 1.85
CA ASN A 186 -1.71 10.94 3.15
C ASN A 186 -0.23 11.30 3.27
N THR A 187 0.45 11.59 2.15
CA THR A 187 1.83 12.07 2.15
C THR A 187 1.96 13.53 2.58
N ASP A 188 0.87 14.29 2.58
CA ASP A 188 0.83 15.69 3.01
C ASP A 188 0.30 15.87 4.44
N ILE A 189 -0.13 14.78 5.10
CA ILE A 189 -0.68 14.83 6.45
C ILE A 189 0.46 14.86 7.48
N GLU A 190 0.44 15.86 8.35
CA GLU A 190 1.23 15.85 9.57
C GLU A 190 0.62 14.85 10.57
N VAL A 191 1.36 13.79 10.89
CA VAL A 191 0.89 12.75 11.82
C VAL A 191 0.80 13.34 13.23
N PRO A 192 -0.38 13.34 13.86
CA PRO A 192 -0.51 13.86 15.22
C PRO A 192 0.35 13.10 16.23
N GLU A 193 0.92 13.80 17.21
CA GLU A 193 1.80 13.21 18.23
C GLU A 193 1.19 11.99 18.94
N TRP A 194 -0.13 12.01 19.19
CA TRP A 194 -0.81 10.94 19.90
C TRP A 194 -0.73 9.58 19.19
N CYS A 195 -0.60 9.56 17.85
CA CYS A 195 -0.45 8.32 17.07
C CYS A 195 0.82 7.55 17.45
N PHE A 196 1.89 8.25 17.87
CA PHE A 196 3.16 7.66 18.33
C PHE A 196 3.14 7.18 19.78
N SER A 197 2.01 7.35 20.46
CA SER A 197 1.81 7.01 21.87
C SER A 197 0.71 5.96 22.09
N MET A 198 0.10 5.45 21.01
CA MET A 198 -0.90 4.39 21.11
C MET A 198 -0.26 3.11 21.65
N THR A 199 -0.42 2.88 22.94
CA THR A 199 -0.26 1.55 23.55
C THR A 199 -1.60 0.85 23.46
N GLY A 200 -1.66 -0.33 22.84
CA GLY A 200 -2.89 -1.12 22.78
C GLY A 200 -3.46 -1.27 24.19
N LYS A 201 -4.70 -0.80 24.42
CA LYS A 201 -5.44 -1.24 25.60
C LYS A 201 -5.70 -2.73 25.38
N GLU A 202 -5.24 -3.57 26.29
CA GLU A 202 -5.75 -4.95 26.37
C GLU A 202 -7.28 -4.85 26.39
N PHE A 203 -7.93 -5.36 25.35
CA PHE A 203 -9.36 -5.55 25.36
C PHE A 203 -9.61 -6.74 26.31
N ASN A 204 -9.97 -6.44 27.56
CA ASN A 204 -10.49 -7.42 28.52
C ASN A 204 -11.82 -8.01 28.03
#